data_AF-A0A812DCX9-F1
#
_entry.id   AF-A0A812DCX9-F1
#
_cell.length_a   1.000
_cell.length_b   1.000
_cell.length_c   1.000
_cell.angle_alpha   90.00
_cell.angle_beta   90.00
_cell.angle_gamma   90.00
#
_symmetry.space_group_name_H-M   'P 1'
#
loop_
_entity.id
_entity.type
_entity.pdbx_description
1 polymer ?
#
loop_
_entity_poly.entity_id
_entity_poly.type
_entity_poly.pdbx_seq_one_letter_code
_entity_poly.pdbx_strand_id
1 'polypeptide(L)'
;MLNLPVFDTTNVNVWFAQLEAIFQAKKIQSQMVRYAYVVEKLPPEIASDVLDLLNNSFDTLKEAIIYRTGKSQERNLNDLFNTLQLGDSKPSQLLRKMKNLLGKNSMFDSLFRKLWMDKLPTHTTQILATLPEDLDLEKTAEIADKISDAATISSDNAPTLRDTPREDEFNKLQQQINRLSEQIDRLYRERLSSAHNLYESQRRSRSNSRGRNDVYCRYHRKFG
;
A
#
# COMPACT_ATOMS: atom_id res chain seq x y z
N MET A 1 38.48 35.64 -9.76
CA MET A 1 37.27 34.80 -9.85
C MET A 1 36.73 34.55 -8.45
N LEU A 2 35.41 34.65 -8.23
CA LEU A 2 34.80 34.21 -6.98
C LEU A 2 34.84 32.67 -6.95
N ASN A 3 35.45 32.07 -5.93
CA ASN A 3 35.32 30.64 -5.70
C ASN A 3 33.98 30.41 -4.99
N LEU A 4 32.99 29.94 -5.75
CA LEU A 4 31.67 29.59 -5.23
C LEU A 4 31.65 28.09 -4.90
N PRO A 5 31.01 27.68 -3.79
CA PRO A 5 30.87 26.27 -3.43
C PRO A 5 29.99 25.55 -4.47
N VAL A 6 30.31 24.28 -4.72
CA VAL A 6 29.48 23.40 -5.55
C VAL A 6 28.11 23.26 -4.88
N PHE A 7 27.04 23.29 -5.68
CA PHE A 7 25.68 23.13 -5.17
C PHE A 7 25.51 21.75 -4.53
N ASP A 8 25.20 21.72 -3.24
CA ASP A 8 24.89 20.49 -2.51
C ASP A 8 23.37 20.35 -2.36
N THR A 9 22.79 19.41 -3.11
CA THR A 9 21.37 19.06 -3.06
C THR A 9 20.97 18.45 -1.72
N THR A 10 21.92 17.91 -0.95
CA THR A 10 21.68 17.25 0.34
C THR A 10 21.48 18.28 1.44
N ASN A 11 22.30 19.33 1.46
CA ASN A 11 22.29 20.38 2.48
C ASN A 11 22.24 21.78 1.87
N VAL A 12 21.15 22.07 1.17
CA VAL A 12 20.91 23.38 0.51
C VAL A 12 21.07 24.56 1.49
N ASN A 13 20.64 24.41 2.74
CA ASN A 13 20.81 25.44 3.77
C ASN A 13 22.28 25.76 4.07
N VAL A 14 23.14 24.74 4.13
CA VAL A 14 24.57 24.92 4.39
C VAL A 14 25.24 25.58 3.18
N TRP A 15 24.84 25.19 1.97
CA TRP A 15 25.31 25.82 0.74
C TRP A 15 24.99 27.32 0.68
N PHE A 16 23.74 27.70 0.99
CA PHE A 16 23.37 29.11 1.07
C PHE A 16 24.12 29.86 2.17
N ALA A 17 24.32 29.26 3.35
CA ALA A 17 25.09 29.89 4.42
C ALA A 17 26.54 30.15 4.01
N GLN A 18 27.17 29.21 3.30
CA GLN A 18 28.52 29.40 2.75
C GLN A 18 28.56 30.50 1.69
N LEU A 19 27.57 30.55 0.79
CA LEU A 19 27.44 31.60 -0.21
C LEU A 19 27.28 32.99 0.41
N GLU A 20 26.43 33.13 1.41
CA GLU A 20 26.20 34.40 2.10
C GLU A 20 27.46 34.89 2.81
N ALA A 21 28.22 33.99 3.43
CA ALA A 21 29.51 34.32 4.03
C ALA A 21 30.50 34.85 2.97
N ILE A 22 30.53 34.26 1.77
CA ILE A 22 31.37 34.72 0.66
C ILE A 22 30.90 36.08 0.14
N PHE A 23 29.60 36.28 -0.04
CA PHE A 23 29.04 37.57 -0.47
C PHE A 23 29.34 38.67 0.54
N GLN A 24 29.24 38.37 1.84
CA GLN A 24 29.58 39.30 2.90
C GLN A 24 31.08 39.63 2.90
N ALA A 25 31.94 38.62 2.79
CA ALA A 25 33.40 38.80 2.72
C ALA A 25 33.84 39.64 1.50
N LYS A 26 33.12 39.52 0.38
CA LYS A 26 33.37 40.27 -0.86
C LYS A 26 32.60 41.59 -0.96
N LYS A 27 31.86 41.97 0.08
CA LYS A 27 31.00 43.18 0.13
C LYS A 27 29.98 43.25 -1.01
N ILE A 28 29.50 42.11 -1.48
CA ILE A 28 28.45 42.03 -2.51
C ILE A 28 27.11 42.24 -1.82
N GLN A 29 26.56 43.45 -1.94
CA GLN A 29 25.26 43.82 -1.34
C GLN A 29 24.11 43.83 -2.35
N SER A 30 24.40 43.86 -3.64
CA SER A 30 23.37 43.86 -4.68
C SER A 30 22.68 42.51 -4.78
N GLN A 31 21.37 42.52 -4.51
CA GLN A 31 20.47 41.37 -4.65
C GLN A 31 20.51 40.78 -6.07
N MET A 32 20.56 41.63 -7.09
CA MET A 32 20.66 41.22 -8.49
C MET A 32 21.98 40.48 -8.78
N VAL A 33 23.08 40.93 -8.20
CA VAL A 33 24.40 40.29 -8.39
C VAL A 33 24.44 38.93 -7.67
N ARG A 34 23.91 38.85 -6.44
CA ARG A 34 23.80 37.57 -5.71
C ARG A 34 22.92 36.57 -6.46
N TYR A 35 21.80 37.04 -6.99
CA TYR A 35 20.89 36.26 -7.82
C TYR A 35 21.61 35.67 -9.05
N ALA A 36 22.34 36.50 -9.81
CA ALA A 36 23.08 36.04 -10.99
C ALA A 36 24.10 34.94 -10.65
N TYR A 37 24.82 35.07 -9.52
CA TYR A 37 25.76 34.05 -9.07
C TYR A 37 25.09 32.74 -8.65
N VAL A 38 23.92 32.82 -8.00
CA VAL A 38 23.14 31.64 -7.62
C VAL A 38 22.69 30.90 -8.87
N VAL A 39 22.05 31.59 -9.82
CA VAL A 39 21.57 30.98 -11.08
C VAL A 39 22.71 30.33 -11.87
N GLU A 40 23.90 30.93 -11.90
CA GLU A 40 25.08 30.34 -12.57
C GLU A 40 25.51 28.99 -11.94
N LYS A 41 25.26 28.79 -10.65
CA LYS A 41 25.66 27.58 -9.92
C LYS A 41 24.53 26.58 -9.72
N LEU A 42 23.30 26.89 -10.13
CA LEU A 42 22.19 25.96 -10.03
C LEU A 42 22.30 24.83 -11.06
N PRO A 43 22.07 23.58 -10.66
CA PRO A 43 21.82 22.49 -11.59
C PRO A 43 20.58 22.78 -12.45
N PRO A 44 20.53 22.32 -13.71
CA PRO A 44 19.42 22.57 -14.63
C PRO A 44 18.08 22.02 -14.11
N GLU A 45 18.11 20.94 -13.35
CA GLU A 45 16.93 20.34 -12.70
C GLU A 45 16.27 21.32 -11.73
N ILE A 46 17.06 21.89 -10.81
CA ILE A 46 16.56 22.85 -9.83
C ILE A 46 16.24 24.19 -10.51
N ALA A 47 17.03 24.62 -11.50
CA ALA A 47 16.75 25.82 -12.27
C ALA A 47 15.39 25.74 -13.00
N SER A 48 15.03 24.56 -13.51
CA SER A 48 13.70 24.31 -14.08
C SER A 48 12.60 24.37 -13.03
N ASP A 49 12.90 23.88 -11.82
CA ASP A 49 11.96 23.90 -10.71
C ASP A 49 11.75 25.29 -10.15
N VAL A 50 12.69 26.24 -10.20
CA VAL A 50 12.49 27.64 -9.74
C VAL A 50 12.34 28.64 -10.89
N LEU A 51 12.05 28.15 -12.11
CA LEU A 51 12.00 28.98 -13.33
C LEU A 51 10.91 30.06 -13.26
N ASP A 52 9.83 29.82 -12.51
CA ASP A 52 8.75 30.76 -12.26
C ASP A 52 9.14 31.95 -11.34
N LEU A 53 10.29 31.87 -10.67
CA LEU A 53 10.79 32.87 -9.73
C LEU A 53 12.00 33.66 -10.27
N LEU A 54 12.33 33.48 -11.55
CA LEU A 54 13.51 34.06 -12.22
C LEU A 54 13.57 35.60 -12.30
N ASN A 55 12.61 36.32 -11.71
CA ASN A 55 12.55 37.78 -11.68
C ASN A 55 12.55 38.39 -10.26
N ASN A 56 12.73 37.56 -9.23
CA ASN A 56 12.62 38.00 -7.84
C ASN A 56 13.99 38.08 -7.13
N SER A 57 14.04 38.73 -5.95
CA SER A 57 15.27 38.96 -5.17
C SER A 57 15.97 37.65 -4.76
N PHE A 58 17.26 37.72 -4.43
CA PHE A 58 18.00 36.54 -3.97
C PHE A 58 17.34 35.87 -2.75
N ASP A 59 16.72 36.65 -1.86
CA ASP A 59 16.01 36.12 -0.69
C ASP A 59 14.81 35.24 -1.08
N THR A 60 13.98 35.69 -2.03
CA THR A 60 12.83 34.90 -2.52
C THR A 60 13.27 33.64 -3.25
N LEU A 61 14.35 33.72 -4.03
CA LEU A 61 14.92 32.56 -4.72
C LEU A 61 15.47 31.55 -3.71
N LYS A 62 16.19 32.03 -2.68
CA LYS A 62 16.72 31.20 -1.59
C LYS A 62 15.60 30.44 -0.88
N GLU A 63 14.56 31.14 -0.43
CA GLU A 63 13.42 30.51 0.26
C GLU A 63 12.74 29.45 -0.63
N ALA A 64 12.52 29.77 -1.90
CA ALA A 64 11.89 28.84 -2.82
C ALA A 64 12.74 27.61 -3.14
N ILE A 65 14.06 27.77 -3.31
CA ILE A 65 14.96 26.64 -3.55
C ILE A 65 14.99 25.74 -2.31
N ILE A 66 15.07 26.31 -1.10
CA ILE A 66 15.02 25.55 0.16
C ILE A 66 13.69 24.79 0.26
N TYR A 67 12.57 25.47 0.01
CA TYR A 67 11.24 24.88 0.09
C TYR A 67 11.02 23.76 -0.93
N ARG A 68 11.35 23.99 -2.22
CA ARG A 68 11.14 23.02 -3.30
C ARG A 68 12.08 21.82 -3.17
N THR A 69 13.35 22.05 -2.82
CA THR A 69 14.30 20.95 -2.59
C THR A 69 13.88 20.12 -1.38
N GLY A 70 13.46 20.78 -0.28
CA GLY A 70 12.94 20.08 0.90
C GLY A 70 11.70 19.23 0.60
N LYS A 71 10.74 19.78 -0.17
CA LYS A 71 9.53 19.04 -0.60
C LYS A 71 9.85 17.88 -1.53
N SER A 72 10.81 18.04 -2.44
CA SER A 72 11.28 16.97 -3.32
C SER A 72 11.97 15.86 -2.51
N GLN A 73 12.80 16.22 -1.55
CA GLN A 73 13.41 15.27 -0.62
C GLN A 73 12.35 14.52 0.21
N GLU A 74 11.37 15.22 0.81
CA GLU A 74 10.26 14.59 1.54
C GLU A 74 9.49 13.59 0.66
N ARG A 75 9.18 13.95 -0.59
CA ARG A 75 8.52 13.03 -1.53
C ARG A 75 9.37 11.81 -1.83
N ASN A 76 10.66 12.00 -2.09
CA ASN A 76 11.58 10.90 -2.34
C ASN A 76 11.70 9.98 -1.10
N LEU A 77 11.74 10.55 0.11
CA LEU A 77 11.70 9.78 1.35
C LEU A 77 10.40 8.99 1.49
N ASN A 78 9.26 9.62 1.22
CA ASN A 78 7.95 8.96 1.24
C ASN A 78 7.91 7.79 0.26
N ASP A 79 8.37 7.98 -0.97
CA ASP A 79 8.38 6.94 -1.99
C ASP A 79 9.33 5.80 -1.61
N LEU A 80 10.54 6.12 -1.15
CA LEU A 80 11.50 5.12 -0.63
C LEU A 80 10.89 4.31 0.52
N PHE A 81 10.22 4.95 1.48
CA PHE A 81 9.60 4.25 2.61
C PHE A 81 8.31 3.53 2.25
N ASN A 82 7.58 3.96 1.23
CA ASN A 82 6.41 3.23 0.73
C ASN A 82 6.81 1.90 0.07
N THR A 83 8.03 1.79 -0.46
CA THR A 83 8.55 0.49 -0.93
C THR A 83 8.90 -0.47 0.21
N LEU A 84 9.14 0.04 1.42
CA LEU A 84 9.36 -0.77 2.62
C LEU A 84 8.02 -1.27 3.17
N GLN A 85 7.64 -2.48 2.78
CA GLN A 85 6.50 -3.16 3.42
C GLN A 85 6.87 -3.56 4.84
N LEU A 86 6.03 -3.17 5.81
CA LEU A 86 6.21 -3.54 7.21
C LEU A 86 6.09 -5.06 7.41
N GLY A 87 5.22 -5.73 6.64
CA GLY A 87 5.02 -7.19 6.71
C GLY A 87 4.87 -7.66 8.16
N ASP A 88 5.71 -8.62 8.56
CA ASP A 88 5.82 -9.13 9.94
C ASP A 88 7.02 -8.54 10.72
N SER A 89 7.60 -7.43 10.27
CA SER A 89 8.80 -6.85 10.91
C SER A 89 8.43 -6.07 12.17
N LYS A 90 9.27 -6.18 13.21
CA LYS A 90 9.09 -5.39 14.45
C LYS A 90 9.18 -3.88 14.15
N PRO A 91 8.39 -3.03 14.82
CA PRO A 91 8.48 -1.57 14.73
C PRO A 91 9.91 -1.01 14.82
N SER A 92 10.77 -1.54 15.70
CA SER A 92 12.18 -1.17 15.82
C SER A 92 13.04 -1.59 14.63
N GLN A 93 12.74 -2.73 14.00
CA GLN A 93 13.44 -3.17 12.80
C GLN A 93 13.09 -2.30 11.60
N LEU A 94 11.82 -1.87 11.48
CA LEU A 94 11.42 -0.88 10.48
C LEU A 94 12.19 0.42 10.69
N LEU A 95 12.24 0.92 11.92
CA LEU A 95 12.98 2.14 12.27
C LEU A 95 14.45 2.05 11.84
N ARG A 96 15.11 0.92 12.14
CA ARG A 96 16.52 0.71 11.85
C ARG A 96 16.79 0.62 10.34
N LYS A 97 15.91 -0.05 9.59
CA LYS A 97 15.96 -0.08 8.12
C LYS A 97 15.79 1.32 7.54
N MET A 98 14.81 2.08 8.04
CA MET A 98 14.57 3.45 7.59
C MET A 98 15.77 4.37 7.89
N LYS A 99 16.38 4.27 9.09
CA LYS A 99 17.61 5.01 9.44
C LYS A 99 18.81 4.61 8.56
N ASN A 100 18.96 3.32 8.25
CA ASN A 100 20.03 2.85 7.38
C ASN A 100 19.91 3.38 5.95
N LEU A 101 18.70 3.58 5.43
CA LEU A 101 18.48 4.17 4.11
C LEU A 101 18.77 5.68 4.08
N LEU A 102 18.47 6.41 5.17
CA LEU A 102 18.73 7.85 5.25
C LEU A 102 20.18 8.23 5.60
N GLY A 103 20.92 7.32 6.22
CA GLY A 103 22.17 7.69 6.90
C GLY A 103 21.92 8.67 8.06
N LYS A 104 22.96 9.35 8.54
CA LYS A 104 22.88 10.32 9.66
C LYS A 104 22.21 11.65 9.29
N ASN A 105 21.19 11.66 8.44
CA ASN A 105 20.45 12.88 8.11
C ASN A 105 19.46 13.24 9.22
N SER A 106 19.97 13.94 10.24
CA SER A 106 19.21 14.48 11.39
C SER A 106 18.15 15.52 11.00
N MET A 107 18.16 16.03 9.76
CA MET A 107 17.28 17.11 9.32
C MET A 107 15.81 16.69 9.22
N PHE A 108 15.53 15.38 9.14
CA PHE A 108 14.17 14.85 8.91
C PHE A 108 13.60 14.09 10.10
N ASP A 109 14.15 14.24 11.31
CA ASP A 109 13.76 13.38 12.43
C ASP A 109 12.25 13.47 12.77
N SER A 110 11.66 14.66 12.66
CA SER A 110 10.20 14.87 12.85
C SER A 110 9.34 14.27 11.74
N LEU A 111 9.74 14.48 10.48
CA LEU A 111 9.07 13.88 9.32
C LEU A 111 9.19 12.34 9.37
N PHE A 112 10.37 11.85 9.71
CA PHE A 112 10.69 10.45 9.84
C PHE A 112 9.86 9.79 10.94
N ARG A 113 9.73 10.42 12.10
CA ARG A 113 8.81 9.99 13.18
C ARG A 113 7.38 9.86 12.67
N LYS A 114 6.89 10.88 11.96
CA LYS A 114 5.53 10.88 11.38
C LYS A 114 5.33 9.73 10.39
N LEU A 115 6.30 9.50 9.49
CA LEU A 115 6.22 8.44 8.47
C LEU A 115 6.34 7.05 9.07
N TRP A 116 7.20 6.87 10.07
CA TRP A 116 7.29 5.62 10.80
C TRP A 116 5.98 5.33 11.52
N MET A 117 5.37 6.32 12.19
CA MET A 117 4.06 6.14 12.81
C MET A 117 2.95 5.82 11.80
N ASP A 118 2.93 6.44 10.62
CA ASP A 118 1.95 6.14 9.56
C ASP A 118 2.00 4.69 9.08
N LYS A 119 3.16 4.04 9.17
CA LYS A 119 3.34 2.65 8.75
C LYS A 119 2.98 1.62 9.82
N LEU A 120 2.80 2.04 11.08
CA LEU A 120 2.49 1.13 12.19
C LEU A 120 1.00 0.78 12.24
N PRO A 121 0.63 -0.42 12.78
CA PRO A 121 -0.76 -0.76 13.04
C PRO A 121 -1.46 0.27 13.95
N THR A 122 -2.75 0.52 13.70
CA THR A 122 -3.54 1.54 14.39
C THR A 122 -3.53 1.40 15.92
N HIS A 123 -3.52 0.18 16.44
CA HIS A 123 -3.45 -0.06 17.88
C HIS A 123 -2.13 0.43 18.49
N THR A 124 -1.01 0.19 17.78
CA THR A 124 0.32 0.64 18.22
C THR A 124 0.42 2.16 18.16
N THR A 125 -0.08 2.80 17.08
CA THR A 125 -0.02 4.26 16.93
C THR A 125 -0.87 5.01 17.95
N GLN A 126 -2.05 4.50 18.30
CA GLN A 126 -2.92 5.09 19.33
C GLN A 126 -2.25 5.14 20.69
N ILE A 127 -1.56 4.06 21.08
CA ILE A 127 -0.83 4.01 22.35
C ILE A 127 0.39 4.94 22.27
N LEU A 128 1.14 4.91 21.17
CA LEU A 128 2.30 5.79 20.98
C LEU A 128 1.94 7.28 20.97
N ALA A 129 0.74 7.65 20.52
CA ALA A 129 0.24 9.03 20.55
C ALA A 129 0.02 9.58 21.96
N THR A 130 -0.07 8.70 22.98
CA THR A 130 -0.17 9.12 24.39
C THR A 130 1.19 9.44 25.02
N LEU A 131 2.30 9.09 24.35
CA LEU A 131 3.64 9.40 24.80
C LEU A 131 4.07 10.83 24.43
N PRO A 132 4.96 11.45 25.23
CA PRO A 132 5.50 12.75 24.91
C PRO A 132 6.23 12.75 23.56
N GLU A 133 6.00 13.81 22.77
CA GLU A 133 6.49 13.94 21.40
C GLU A 133 8.01 14.13 21.32
N ASP A 134 8.65 14.66 22.37
CA ASP A 134 10.09 14.80 22.53
C ASP A 134 10.83 13.52 22.94
N LEU A 135 10.13 12.38 23.01
CA LEU A 135 10.77 11.12 23.34
C LEU A 135 11.67 10.66 22.18
N ASP A 136 12.90 10.30 22.52
CA ASP A 136 13.85 9.72 21.56
C ASP A 136 13.18 8.58 20.76
N LEU A 137 13.40 8.63 19.45
CA LEU A 137 12.69 7.79 18.51
C LEU A 137 13.08 6.30 18.68
N GLU A 138 14.30 6.02 19.14
CA GLU A 138 14.74 4.66 19.47
C GLU A 138 13.96 4.09 20.67
N LYS A 139 13.77 4.89 21.73
CA LYS A 139 12.95 4.50 22.88
C LYS A 139 11.49 4.31 22.50
N THR A 140 10.97 5.18 21.63
CA THR A 140 9.60 5.06 21.10
C THR A 140 9.44 3.74 20.34
N ALA A 141 10.45 3.32 19.57
CA ALA A 141 10.42 2.06 18.84
C ALA A 141 10.51 0.83 19.75
N GLU A 142 11.28 0.87 20.84
CA GLU A 142 11.28 -0.20 21.85
C GLU A 142 9.92 -0.36 22.55
N ILE A 143 9.22 0.75 22.81
CA ILE A 143 7.88 0.73 23.38
C ILE A 143 6.88 0.18 22.37
N ALA A 144 7.01 0.56 21.09
CA ALA A 144 6.21 0.02 20.00
C ALA A 144 6.36 -1.50 19.86
N ASP A 145 7.59 -2.02 19.99
CA ASP A 145 7.87 -3.46 19.98
C ASP A 145 7.14 -4.18 21.13
N LYS A 146 7.19 -3.63 22.35
CA LYS A 146 6.46 -4.18 23.51
C LYS A 146 4.95 -4.19 23.29
N ILE A 147 4.41 -3.16 22.64
CA ILE A 147 2.98 -3.09 22.31
C ILE A 147 2.63 -4.13 21.24
N SER A 148 3.46 -4.30 20.21
CA SER A 148 3.24 -5.36 19.21
C SER A 148 3.34 -6.75 19.80
N ASP A 149 4.31 -6.98 20.70
CA ASP A 149 4.46 -8.25 21.40
C ASP A 149 3.29 -8.48 22.39
N ALA A 150 2.78 -7.44 23.05
CA ALA A 150 1.61 -7.55 23.92
C ALA A 150 0.31 -7.84 23.15
N ALA A 151 0.18 -7.30 21.93
CA ALA A 151 -0.94 -7.58 21.03
C ALA A 151 -0.91 -9.02 20.52
N THR A 152 0.27 -9.58 20.21
CA THR A 152 0.40 -11.00 19.84
C THR A 152 0.19 -11.92 21.04
N ILE A 153 0.70 -11.57 22.23
CA ILE A 153 0.46 -12.33 23.47
C ILE A 153 -1.02 -12.28 23.88
N SER A 154 -1.72 -11.18 23.61
CA SER A 154 -3.17 -11.06 23.87
C SER A 154 -4.01 -11.89 22.88
N SER A 155 -3.45 -12.29 21.73
CA SER A 155 -4.07 -13.30 20.86
C SER A 155 -3.94 -14.73 21.43
N ASP A 156 -2.92 -15.01 22.23
CA ASP A 156 -2.66 -16.34 22.80
C ASP A 156 -3.12 -16.50 24.27
N ASN A 157 -3.37 -15.41 25.01
CA ASN A 157 -3.67 -15.46 26.46
C ASN A 157 -4.84 -14.59 26.93
N ALA A 158 -5.78 -14.19 26.07
CA ALA A 158 -7.06 -13.68 26.55
C ALA A 158 -7.83 -14.83 27.24
N PRO A 159 -8.30 -14.68 28.50
CA PRO A 159 -9.32 -15.58 29.01
C PRO A 159 -10.53 -15.37 28.12
N THR A 160 -10.86 -16.42 27.36
CA THR A 160 -12.06 -16.50 26.51
C THR A 160 -13.30 -16.18 27.35
N LEU A 161 -13.65 -14.90 27.50
CA LEU A 161 -15.04 -14.51 27.63
C LEU A 161 -15.64 -14.83 26.28
N ARG A 162 -16.13 -16.07 26.17
CA ARG A 162 -16.92 -16.58 25.06
C ARG A 162 -18.23 -15.78 24.99
N ASP A 163 -18.16 -14.56 24.49
CA ASP A 163 -19.32 -13.96 23.86
C ASP A 163 -19.50 -14.66 22.51
N THR A 164 -20.48 -15.55 22.53
CA THR A 164 -20.99 -16.42 21.48
C THR A 164 -22.01 -15.65 20.62
N PRO A 165 -21.55 -14.84 19.66
CA PRO A 165 -22.34 -14.72 18.41
C PRO A 165 -21.62 -15.23 17.17
N ARG A 166 -20.28 -15.12 17.09
CA ARG A 166 -19.53 -15.38 15.85
C ARG A 166 -19.28 -16.87 15.57
N GLU A 167 -19.02 -17.68 16.59
CA GLU A 167 -18.88 -19.13 16.42
C GLU A 167 -20.23 -19.78 16.03
N ASP A 168 -21.34 -19.26 16.56
CA ASP A 168 -22.67 -19.71 16.19
C ASP A 168 -23.01 -19.34 14.74
N GLU A 169 -22.63 -18.14 14.29
CA GLU A 169 -22.78 -17.75 12.89
C GLU A 169 -21.90 -18.58 11.97
N PHE A 170 -20.64 -18.85 12.35
CA PHE A 170 -19.74 -19.69 11.58
C PHE A 170 -20.26 -21.14 11.48
N ASN A 171 -20.72 -21.72 12.59
CA ASN A 171 -21.33 -23.04 12.61
C ASN A 171 -22.65 -23.09 11.82
N LYS A 172 -23.48 -22.03 11.88
CA LYS A 172 -24.70 -21.90 11.06
C LYS A 172 -24.37 -21.81 9.58
N LEU A 173 -23.36 -21.02 9.20
CA LEU A 173 -22.90 -20.89 7.81
C LEU A 173 -22.31 -22.21 7.32
N GLN A 174 -21.52 -22.90 8.14
CA GLN A 174 -20.96 -24.22 7.79
C GLN A 174 -22.05 -25.29 7.66
N GLN A 175 -23.08 -25.25 8.52
CA GLN A 175 -24.27 -26.10 8.34
C GLN A 175 -25.07 -25.74 7.08
N GLN A 176 -25.21 -24.46 6.73
CA GLN A 176 -25.87 -24.02 5.51
C GLN A 176 -25.11 -24.50 4.27
N ILE A 177 -23.78 -24.39 4.26
CA ILE A 177 -22.94 -24.89 3.17
C ILE A 177 -23.11 -26.40 3.00
N ASN A 178 -23.08 -27.16 4.10
CA ASN A 178 -23.26 -28.62 4.03
C ASN A 178 -24.66 -29.00 3.50
N ARG A 179 -25.72 -28.30 3.94
CA ARG A 179 -27.08 -28.53 3.42
C ARG A 179 -27.20 -28.19 1.94
N LEU A 180 -26.62 -27.09 1.50
CA LEU A 180 -26.62 -26.69 0.09
C LEU A 180 -25.85 -27.70 -0.78
N SER A 181 -24.68 -28.16 -0.32
CA SER A 181 -23.93 -29.22 -0.99
C SER A 181 -24.76 -30.51 -1.12
N GLU A 182 -25.46 -30.91 -0.06
CA GLU A 182 -26.32 -32.10 -0.10
C GLU A 182 -27.52 -31.93 -1.05
N GLN A 183 -28.12 -30.73 -1.12
CA GLN A 183 -29.18 -30.44 -2.08
C GLN A 183 -28.69 -30.47 -3.53
N ILE A 184 -27.50 -29.95 -3.81
CA ILE A 184 -26.88 -30.01 -5.14
C ILE A 184 -26.63 -31.47 -5.54
N ASP A 185 -26.11 -32.30 -4.63
CA ASP A 185 -25.89 -33.72 -4.87
C ASP A 185 -27.20 -34.47 -5.16
N ARG A 186 -28.27 -34.18 -4.43
CA ARG A 186 -29.59 -34.77 -4.69
C ARG A 186 -30.13 -34.37 -6.05
N LEU A 187 -30.08 -33.08 -6.39
CA LEU A 187 -30.53 -32.58 -7.71
C LEU A 187 -29.71 -33.18 -8.85
N TYR A 188 -28.40 -33.36 -8.66
CA TYR A 188 -27.54 -34.01 -9.64
C TYR A 188 -27.96 -35.46 -9.86
N ARG A 189 -28.24 -36.22 -8.79
CA ARG A 189 -28.71 -37.61 -8.89
C ARG A 189 -30.11 -37.72 -9.50
N GLU A 190 -31.03 -36.83 -9.15
CA GLU A 190 -32.38 -36.79 -9.75
C GLU A 190 -32.36 -36.49 -11.24
N ARG A 191 -31.45 -35.61 -11.68
CA ARG A 191 -31.27 -35.32 -13.10
C ARG A 191 -30.74 -36.54 -13.86
N LEU A 192 -29.77 -37.25 -13.29
CA LEU A 192 -29.22 -38.48 -13.87
C LEU A 192 -30.27 -39.60 -13.92
N SER A 193 -31.06 -39.79 -12.86
CA SER A 193 -32.11 -40.81 -12.83
C SER A 193 -33.28 -40.49 -13.76
N SER A 194 -33.66 -39.21 -13.87
CA SER A 194 -34.71 -38.77 -14.81
C SER A 194 -34.29 -38.98 -16.27
N ALA A 195 -33.02 -38.71 -16.61
CA ALA A 195 -32.47 -39.01 -17.94
C ALA A 195 -32.49 -40.51 -18.26
N HIS A 196 -32.21 -41.37 -17.26
CA HIS A 196 -32.25 -42.82 -17.43
C HIS A 196 -33.68 -43.36 -17.65
N ASN A 197 -34.65 -42.87 -16.87
CA ASN A 197 -36.05 -43.27 -17.00
C ASN A 197 -36.68 -42.85 -18.36
N LEU A 198 -36.28 -41.69 -18.90
CA LEU A 198 -36.68 -41.26 -20.24
C LEU A 198 -36.09 -42.16 -21.34
N TYR A 199 -34.85 -42.61 -21.19
CA TYR A 199 -34.22 -43.53 -22.14
C TYR A 199 -34.87 -44.93 -22.12
N GLU A 200 -35.24 -45.43 -20.94
CA GLU A 200 -35.83 -46.77 -20.79
C GLU A 200 -37.30 -46.81 -21.26
N SER A 201 -38.08 -45.77 -20.97
CA SER A 201 -39.46 -45.65 -21.48
C SER A 201 -39.53 -45.56 -23.00
N GLN A 202 -38.56 -44.90 -23.65
CA GLN A 202 -38.47 -44.82 -25.10
C GLN A 202 -38.03 -46.15 -25.76
N ARG A 203 -37.23 -46.97 -25.06
CA ARG A 203 -36.94 -48.35 -25.49
C ARG A 203 -38.15 -49.28 -25.35
N ARG A 204 -38.91 -49.19 -24.24
CA ARG A 204 -40.13 -50.01 -24.04
C ARG A 204 -41.24 -49.67 -25.04
N SER A 205 -41.37 -48.41 -25.42
CA SER A 205 -42.29 -47.96 -26.49
C SER A 205 -41.95 -48.60 -27.85
N ARG A 206 -40.66 -48.72 -28.20
CA ARG A 206 -40.23 -49.33 -29.47
C ARG A 206 -40.39 -50.86 -29.50
N SER A 207 -40.31 -51.52 -28.35
CA SER A 207 -40.45 -52.98 -28.25
C SER A 207 -41.87 -53.51 -28.47
N ASN A 208 -42.89 -52.65 -28.47
CA ASN A 208 -44.28 -53.08 -28.65
C ASN A 208 -44.74 -53.19 -30.12
N SER A 209 -43.79 -53.19 -31.06
CA SER A 209 -44.05 -53.43 -32.49
C SER A 209 -43.59 -54.84 -32.92
N ARG A 210 -44.14 -55.88 -32.28
CA ARG A 210 -44.02 -57.27 -32.77
C ARG A 210 -45.30 -57.72 -33.46
N GLY A 211 -45.24 -57.72 -34.79
CA GLY A 211 -45.67 -58.82 -35.66
C GLY A 211 -47.13 -59.25 -35.57
N ARG A 212 -47.99 -58.66 -36.41
CA ARG A 212 -49.12 -59.39 -36.99
C ARG A 212 -48.88 -59.46 -38.49
N ASN A 213 -48.70 -60.67 -39.02
CA ASN A 213 -48.60 -60.95 -40.44
C ASN A 213 -49.73 -60.24 -41.19
N ASP A 214 -49.40 -59.19 -41.93
CA ASP A 214 -50.31 -58.57 -42.88
C ASP A 214 -49.51 -58.37 -44.16
N VAL A 215 -49.85 -59.15 -45.19
CA VAL A 215 -49.10 -59.33 -46.44
C VAL A 215 -49.16 -58.08 -47.34
N TYR A 216 -49.81 -57.00 -46.89
CA TYR A 216 -49.98 -55.79 -47.68
C TYR A 216 -49.63 -54.53 -46.88
N CYS A 217 -48.71 -53.74 -47.42
CA CYS A 217 -48.35 -52.42 -46.86
C CYS A 217 -49.55 -51.44 -46.97
N ARG A 218 -49.66 -50.51 -46.00
CA ARG A 218 -50.74 -49.51 -45.87
C ARG A 218 -51.06 -48.76 -47.17
N TYR A 219 -50.08 -48.60 -48.07
CA TYR A 219 -50.25 -47.95 -49.37
C TYR A 219 -51.07 -48.80 -50.37
N HIS A 220 -50.89 -50.13 -50.37
CA HIS A 220 -51.65 -51.07 -51.21
C HIS A 220 -53.13 -51.16 -50.81
N ARG A 221 -53.49 -50.78 -49.57
CA ARG A 221 -54.88 -50.77 -49.08
C ARG A 221 -55.65 -49.50 -49.50
N LYS A 222 -54.96 -48.45 -49.97
CA LYS A 222 -55.59 -47.15 -50.25
C LYS A 222 -55.72 -46.83 -51.74
N PHE A 223 -54.90 -47.43 -52.59
CA PHE A 223 -54.81 -47.09 -54.02
C PHE A 223 -54.76 -48.32 -54.94
N GLY A 224 -55.02 -49.51 -54.41
CA GLY A 224 -55.07 -50.78 -55.15
C GLY A 224 -56.50 -51.28 -55.31
#